data_AF-A0A838KDC8-F1
#
_entry.id   AF-A0A838KDC8-F1
#
_cell.length_a   1.000
_cell.length_b   1.000
_cell.length_c   1.000
_cell.angle_alpha   90.00
_cell.angle_beta   90.00
_cell.angle_gamma   90.00
#
_symmetry.space_group_name_H-M   'P 1'
#
loop_
_entity.id
_entity.type
_entity.pdbx_description
1 polymer ?
#
loop_
_entity_poly.entity_id
_entity_poly.type
_entity_poly.pdbx_seq_one_letter_code
_entity_poly.pdbx_strand_id
1 'polypeptide(L)'
;MRRSADRVAAEQARQLRLVAELADRCEAAALAELARGPRVPGQPLPEAVADSAMTGEVMAVLGIGEGPAQRLVGLSRRLTHVLPDALGALAAGRVDLSRVRTLAEAMELVADDTARRVARELLVGAGDRPWSGPSPRAWRGRV
;
A
#
# COMPACT_ATOMS: atom_id res chain seq x y z
N MET A 1 -4.88 -26.47 6.97
CA MET A 1 -4.47 -25.45 5.97
C MET A 1 -5.33 -24.18 5.98
N ARG A 2 -6.68 -24.23 5.95
CA ARG A 2 -7.55 -23.03 5.81
C ARG A 2 -7.33 -21.94 6.88
N ARG A 3 -7.39 -22.29 8.17
CA ARG A 3 -7.09 -21.36 9.28
C ARG A 3 -5.69 -20.74 9.22
N SER A 4 -4.76 -21.39 8.51
CA SER A 4 -3.40 -20.88 8.32
C SER A 4 -3.39 -19.74 7.30
N ALA A 5 -4.14 -19.88 6.20
CA ALA A 5 -4.22 -18.87 5.15
C ALA A 5 -4.89 -17.58 5.66
N ASP A 6 -5.99 -17.69 6.39
CA ASP A 6 -6.71 -16.53 6.94
C ASP A 6 -5.83 -15.76 7.94
N ARG A 7 -5.08 -16.50 8.79
CA ARG A 7 -4.12 -15.90 9.73
C ARG A 7 -2.97 -15.19 9.01
N VAL A 8 -2.44 -15.80 7.94
CA VAL A 8 -1.39 -15.18 7.13
C VAL A 8 -1.91 -13.90 6.46
N ALA A 9 -3.11 -13.90 5.91
CA ALA A 9 -3.70 -12.72 5.27
C ALA A 9 -3.96 -11.59 6.27
N ALA A 10 -4.50 -11.91 7.46
CA ALA A 10 -4.67 -10.95 8.54
C ALA A 10 -3.34 -10.36 9.02
N GLU A 11 -2.31 -11.19 9.17
CA GLU A 11 -0.98 -10.74 9.57
C GLU A 11 -0.33 -9.86 8.50
N GLN A 12 -0.46 -10.21 7.21
CA GLN A 12 0.00 -9.37 6.11
C GLN A 12 -0.70 -8.01 6.10
N ALA A 13 -2.01 -7.97 6.30
CA ALA A 13 -2.74 -6.70 6.41
C ALA A 13 -2.28 -5.87 7.61
N ARG A 14 -1.98 -6.52 8.76
CA ARG A 14 -1.42 -5.86 9.93
C ARG A 14 -0.04 -5.27 9.65
N GLN A 15 0.85 -6.03 9.02
CA GLN A 15 2.19 -5.57 8.62
C GLN A 15 2.11 -4.37 7.68
N LEU A 16 1.22 -4.40 6.68
CA LEU A 16 1.01 -3.28 5.77
C LEU A 16 0.56 -2.01 6.51
N ARG A 17 -0.34 -2.11 7.50
CA ARG A 17 -0.73 -0.96 8.33
C ARG A 17 0.45 -0.41 9.13
N LEU A 18 1.26 -1.27 9.72
CA LEU A 18 2.43 -0.85 10.50
C LEU A 18 3.47 -0.12 9.62
N VAL A 19 3.69 -0.60 8.40
CA VAL A 19 4.58 0.09 7.46
C VAL A 19 3.99 1.45 7.06
N ALA A 20 2.69 1.54 6.80
CA ALA A 20 2.04 2.82 6.49
C ALA A 20 2.15 3.80 7.67
N GLU A 21 1.92 3.36 8.91
CA GLU A 21 2.06 4.20 10.10
C GLU A 21 3.51 4.67 10.32
N LEU A 22 4.49 3.79 10.09
CA LEU A 22 5.91 4.18 10.12
C LEU A 22 6.21 5.24 9.05
N ALA A 23 5.75 5.00 7.82
CA ALA A 23 5.89 5.91 6.71
C ALA A 23 5.29 7.29 7.03
N ASP A 24 4.04 7.34 7.51
CA ASP A 24 3.36 8.60 7.87
C ASP A 24 4.11 9.36 8.97
N ARG A 25 4.66 8.66 9.98
CA ARG A 25 5.48 9.30 11.04
C ARG A 25 6.79 9.85 10.51
N CYS A 26 7.48 9.10 9.64
CA CYS A 26 8.73 9.54 9.01
C CYS A 26 8.49 10.75 8.10
N GLU A 27 7.41 10.76 7.31
CA GLU A 27 7.02 11.90 6.48
C GLU A 27 6.74 13.13 7.34
N ALA A 28 5.92 13.00 8.40
CA ALA A 28 5.62 14.11 9.29
C ALA A 28 6.88 14.70 9.95
N ALA A 29 7.81 13.84 10.38
CA ALA A 29 9.09 14.27 10.95
C ALA A 29 9.96 14.99 9.90
N ALA A 30 10.09 14.43 8.68
CA ALA A 30 10.85 15.03 7.60
C ALA A 30 10.30 16.41 7.21
N LEU A 31 8.98 16.54 7.05
CA LEU A 31 8.33 17.81 6.74
C LEU A 31 8.51 18.83 7.86
N ALA A 32 8.44 18.41 9.13
CA ALA A 32 8.69 19.27 10.27
C ALA A 32 10.13 19.81 10.30
N GLU A 33 11.13 18.98 9.98
CA GLU A 33 12.52 19.44 9.87
C GLU A 33 12.72 20.39 8.68
N LEU A 34 12.15 20.08 7.52
CA LEU A 34 12.23 20.93 6.34
C LEU A 34 11.58 22.30 6.54
N ALA A 35 10.53 22.38 7.35
CA ALA A 35 9.86 23.64 7.67
C ALA A 35 10.70 24.57 8.57
N ARG A 36 11.72 24.06 9.28
CA ARG A 36 12.56 24.85 10.19
C ARG A 36 13.64 25.68 9.48
N GLY A 37 14.00 25.32 8.25
CA GLY A 37 15.10 25.93 7.52
C GLY A 37 14.65 26.81 6.34
N PRO A 38 15.44 27.82 5.94
CA PRO A 38 15.19 28.52 4.68
C PRO A 38 15.38 27.55 3.51
N ARG A 39 14.46 27.60 2.53
CA ARG A 39 14.65 26.86 1.27
C ARG A 39 15.80 27.45 0.48
N VAL A 40 16.73 26.59 0.09
CA VAL A 40 17.84 26.96 -0.79
C VAL A 40 17.49 26.57 -2.23
N PRO A 41 17.78 27.42 -3.24
CA PRO A 41 17.60 27.05 -4.64
C PRO A 41 18.27 25.72 -4.98
N GLY A 42 17.56 24.84 -5.67
CA GLY A 42 18.05 23.51 -6.04
C GLY A 42 17.86 22.42 -4.98
N GLN A 43 17.28 22.73 -3.82
CA GLN A 43 16.86 21.68 -2.87
C GLN A 43 15.78 20.78 -3.49
N PRO A 44 15.81 19.47 -3.21
CA PRO A 44 14.74 18.57 -3.59
C PRO A 44 13.39 19.04 -3.03
N LEU A 45 12.31 18.68 -3.72
CA LEU A 45 10.96 18.90 -3.21
C LEU A 45 10.78 18.15 -1.87
N PRO A 46 10.05 18.73 -0.89
CA PRO A 46 9.84 18.08 0.40
C PRO A 46 9.31 16.65 0.32
N GLU A 47 8.44 16.39 -0.65
CA GLU A 47 7.86 15.09 -0.93
C GLU A 47 8.95 14.07 -1.27
N ALA A 48 9.92 14.44 -2.11
CA ALA A 48 11.03 13.57 -2.48
C ALA A 48 11.96 13.29 -1.29
N VAL A 49 12.15 14.25 -0.39
CA VAL A 49 12.92 14.06 0.84
C VAL A 49 12.18 13.14 1.81
N ALA A 50 10.89 13.34 1.99
CA ALA A 50 10.04 12.49 2.83
C ALA A 50 10.03 11.05 2.29
N ASP A 51 9.85 10.86 0.98
CA ASP A 51 9.88 9.55 0.33
C ASP A 51 11.21 8.82 0.54
N SER A 52 12.32 9.54 0.40
CA SER A 52 13.66 9.01 0.66
C SER A 52 13.85 8.60 2.12
N ALA A 53 13.42 9.45 3.07
CA ALA A 53 13.52 9.16 4.50
C ALA A 53 12.68 7.94 4.91
N MET A 54 11.44 7.84 4.43
CA MET A 54 10.57 6.68 4.65
C MET A 54 11.18 5.39 4.09
N THR A 55 11.69 5.45 2.86
CA THR A 55 12.34 4.31 2.22
C THR A 55 13.55 3.86 3.01
N GLY A 56 14.40 4.80 3.44
CA GLY A 56 15.58 4.53 4.26
C GLY A 56 15.24 3.80 5.56
N GLU A 57 14.20 4.21 6.27
CA GLU A 57 13.80 3.53 7.51
C GLU A 57 13.23 2.14 7.28
N VAL A 58 12.44 1.94 6.22
CA VAL A 58 11.97 0.59 5.89
C VAL A 58 13.13 -0.33 5.50
N MET A 59 14.14 0.18 4.78
CA MET A 59 15.37 -0.56 4.48
C MET A 59 16.09 -0.97 5.77
N ALA A 60 16.31 -0.02 6.69
CA ALA A 60 17.03 -0.25 7.93
C ALA A 60 16.31 -1.25 8.86
N VAL A 61 14.99 -1.09 9.03
CA VAL A 61 14.17 -1.93 9.93
C VAL A 61 14.04 -3.37 9.41
N LEU A 62 13.88 -3.56 8.09
CA LEU A 62 13.63 -4.88 7.51
C LEU A 62 14.87 -5.55 6.92
N GLY A 63 15.99 -4.84 6.80
CA GLY A 63 17.21 -5.36 6.17
C GLY A 63 17.02 -5.67 4.68
N ILE A 64 16.24 -4.86 3.97
CA ILE A 64 15.94 -5.04 2.54
C ILE A 64 16.52 -3.91 1.68
N GLY A 65 16.72 -4.18 0.39
CA GLY A 65 17.19 -3.17 -0.56
C GLY A 65 16.15 -2.07 -0.86
N GLU A 66 16.62 -0.97 -1.45
CA GLU A 66 15.83 0.22 -1.75
C GLU A 66 14.58 -0.07 -2.61
N GLY A 67 14.74 -0.71 -3.77
CA GLY A 67 13.61 -1.00 -4.65
C GLY A 67 12.48 -1.82 -3.98
N PRO A 68 12.77 -2.91 -3.25
CA PRO A 68 11.79 -3.59 -2.41
C PRO A 68 11.15 -2.70 -1.33
N ALA A 69 11.93 -1.85 -0.65
CA ALA A 69 11.41 -0.93 0.36
C ALA A 69 10.45 0.10 -0.23
N GLN A 70 10.82 0.75 -1.34
CA GLN A 70 9.97 1.70 -2.08
C GLN A 70 8.63 1.06 -2.47
N ARG A 71 8.67 -0.16 -3.04
CA ARG A 71 7.45 -0.88 -3.40
C ARG A 71 6.58 -1.19 -2.18
N LEU A 72 7.18 -1.54 -1.05
CA LEU A 72 6.45 -1.85 0.17
C LEU A 72 5.82 -0.58 0.79
N VAL A 73 6.54 0.54 0.81
CA VAL A 73 6.02 1.85 1.24
C VAL A 73 4.87 2.29 0.33
N GLY A 74 5.06 2.27 -0.98
CA GLY A 74 4.02 2.65 -1.95
C GLY A 74 2.76 1.79 -1.81
N LEU A 75 2.92 0.46 -1.74
CA LEU A 75 1.81 -0.47 -1.57
C LEU A 75 1.08 -0.24 -0.24
N SER A 76 1.82 -0.13 0.87
CA SER A 76 1.22 0.04 2.21
C SER A 76 0.43 1.35 2.32
N ARG A 77 0.98 2.47 1.85
CA ARG A 77 0.27 3.77 1.80
C ARG A 77 -0.96 3.70 0.91
N ARG A 78 -0.83 3.17 -0.32
CA ARG A 78 -1.95 3.07 -1.27
C ARG A 78 -3.09 2.24 -0.67
N LEU A 79 -2.80 1.11 -0.05
CA LEU A 79 -3.81 0.25 0.56
C LEU A 79 -4.43 0.84 1.83
N THR A 80 -3.66 1.60 2.61
CA THR A 80 -4.15 2.18 3.86
C THR A 80 -5.00 3.42 3.61
N HIS A 81 -4.55 4.32 2.73
CA HIS A 81 -5.14 5.66 2.55
C HIS A 81 -6.09 5.75 1.35
N VAL A 82 -5.83 4.97 0.30
CA VAL A 82 -6.61 5.05 -0.95
C VAL A 82 -7.53 3.85 -1.12
N LEU A 83 -7.08 2.63 -0.86
CA LEU A 83 -7.85 1.41 -1.06
C LEU A 83 -8.16 0.67 0.25
N PRO A 84 -8.73 1.32 1.29
CA PRO A 84 -8.93 0.71 2.60
C PRO A 84 -9.84 -0.51 2.55
N ASP A 85 -10.81 -0.55 1.64
CA ASP A 85 -11.71 -1.69 1.44
C ASP A 85 -10.95 -2.94 0.94
N ALA A 86 -9.92 -2.74 0.10
CA ALA A 86 -9.07 -3.84 -0.37
C ALA A 86 -8.18 -4.37 0.75
N LEU A 87 -7.64 -3.49 1.60
CA LEU A 87 -6.90 -3.88 2.80
C LEU A 87 -7.80 -4.62 3.81
N GLY A 88 -9.05 -4.18 3.96
CA GLY A 88 -10.07 -4.86 4.77
C GLY A 88 -10.40 -6.25 4.22
N ALA A 89 -10.54 -6.37 2.89
CA ALA A 89 -10.77 -7.66 2.23
C ALA A 89 -9.58 -8.63 2.42
N LEU A 90 -8.35 -8.12 2.37
CA LEU A 90 -7.14 -8.90 2.69
C LEU A 90 -7.16 -9.38 4.14
N ALA A 91 -7.42 -8.47 5.08
CA ALA A 91 -7.47 -8.80 6.50
C ALA A 91 -8.54 -9.86 6.82
N ALA A 92 -9.65 -9.85 6.10
CA ALA A 92 -10.72 -10.83 6.21
C ALA A 92 -10.46 -12.14 5.47
N GLY A 93 -9.33 -12.29 4.77
CA GLY A 93 -9.03 -13.46 3.95
C GLY A 93 -9.97 -13.63 2.75
N ARG A 94 -10.64 -12.57 2.29
CA ARG A 94 -11.50 -12.62 1.08
C ARG A 94 -10.69 -12.48 -0.20
N VAL A 95 -9.52 -11.85 -0.13
CA VAL A 95 -8.56 -11.69 -1.23
C VAL A 95 -7.16 -11.97 -0.71
N ASP A 96 -6.28 -12.46 -1.58
CA ASP A 96 -4.86 -12.62 -1.25
C ASP A 96 -4.06 -11.36 -1.56
N LEU A 97 -2.82 -11.32 -1.04
CA LEU A 97 -1.91 -10.19 -1.25
C LEU A 97 -1.60 -9.94 -2.73
N SER A 98 -1.57 -10.99 -3.56
CA SER A 98 -1.24 -10.86 -4.99
C SER A 98 -2.34 -10.11 -5.75
N ARG A 99 -3.60 -10.43 -5.48
CA ARG A 99 -4.77 -9.72 -6.03
C ARG A 99 -4.81 -8.27 -5.57
N VAL A 100 -4.60 -8.03 -4.28
CA VAL A 100 -4.60 -6.68 -3.71
C VAL A 100 -3.46 -5.84 -4.28
N ARG A 101 -2.27 -6.42 -4.42
CA ARG A 101 -1.14 -5.75 -5.10
C ARG A 101 -1.47 -5.42 -6.54
N THR A 102 -2.04 -6.38 -7.29
CA THR A 102 -2.43 -6.15 -8.69
C THR A 102 -3.45 -5.04 -8.82
N LEU A 103 -4.43 -4.98 -7.91
CA LEU A 103 -5.43 -3.90 -7.85
C LEU A 103 -4.77 -2.56 -7.55
N ALA A 104 -3.86 -2.50 -6.57
CA ALA A 104 -3.15 -1.27 -6.21
C ALA A 104 -2.29 -0.75 -7.38
N GLU A 105 -1.53 -1.63 -8.04
CA GLU A 105 -0.72 -1.31 -9.23
C GLU A 105 -1.59 -0.79 -10.38
N ALA A 106 -2.71 -1.46 -10.68
CA ALA A 106 -3.59 -1.03 -11.77
C ALA A 106 -4.23 0.34 -11.51
N MET A 107 -4.41 0.72 -10.24
CA MET A 107 -5.00 1.99 -9.84
C MET A 107 -3.99 3.10 -9.60
N GLU A 108 -2.69 2.89 -9.86
CA GLU A 108 -1.64 3.87 -9.56
C GLU A 108 -1.87 5.23 -10.24
N LEU A 109 -2.35 5.21 -11.48
CA LEU A 109 -2.61 6.42 -12.29
C LEU A 109 -4.06 6.92 -12.20
N VAL A 110 -4.89 6.29 -11.36
CA VAL A 110 -6.31 6.62 -11.22
C VAL A 110 -6.50 7.53 -10.01
N ALA A 111 -7.27 8.61 -10.19
CA ALA A 111 -7.65 9.51 -9.11
C ALA A 111 -8.29 8.74 -7.94
N ASP A 112 -7.93 9.10 -6.71
CA ASP A 112 -8.21 8.30 -5.51
C ASP A 112 -9.69 7.96 -5.32
N ASP A 113 -10.60 8.89 -5.58
CA ASP A 113 -12.04 8.64 -5.45
C ASP A 113 -12.57 7.64 -6.50
N THR A 114 -12.04 7.71 -7.72
CA THR A 114 -12.33 6.74 -8.78
C THR A 114 -11.74 5.38 -8.43
N ALA A 115 -10.49 5.34 -7.95
CA ALA A 115 -9.82 4.12 -7.53
C ALA A 115 -10.59 3.41 -6.41
N ARG A 116 -11.07 4.16 -5.41
CA ARG A 116 -11.94 3.66 -4.33
C ARG A 116 -13.23 3.04 -4.86
N ARG A 117 -13.91 3.74 -5.77
CA ARG A 117 -15.17 3.25 -6.37
C ARG A 117 -14.94 1.95 -7.13
N VAL A 118 -13.96 1.91 -8.02
CA VAL A 118 -13.66 0.74 -8.85
C VAL A 118 -13.20 -0.45 -7.98
N ALA A 119 -12.40 -0.20 -6.96
CA ALA A 119 -12.00 -1.24 -6.01
C ALA A 119 -13.21 -1.85 -5.29
N ARG A 120 -14.17 -1.05 -4.82
CA ARG A 120 -15.40 -1.57 -4.20
C ARG A 120 -16.18 -2.46 -5.16
N GLU A 121 -16.38 -2.03 -6.40
CA GLU A 121 -17.10 -2.80 -7.42
C GLU A 121 -16.42 -4.14 -7.71
N LEU A 122 -15.09 -4.15 -7.86
CA LEU A 122 -14.34 -5.38 -8.08
C LEU A 122 -14.38 -6.32 -6.87
N LEU A 123 -14.36 -5.78 -5.66
CA LEU A 123 -14.39 -6.57 -4.42
C LEU A 123 -15.74 -7.25 -4.17
N VAL A 124 -16.85 -6.70 -4.69
CA VAL A 124 -18.15 -7.41 -4.69
C VAL A 124 -18.06 -8.72 -5.47
N GLY A 125 -17.30 -8.74 -6.57
CA GLY A 125 -17.08 -9.92 -7.40
C GLY A 125 -16.01 -10.89 -6.91
N ALA A 126 -15.28 -10.57 -5.83
CA ALA A 126 -14.21 -11.43 -5.30
C ALA A 126 -14.73 -12.68 -4.57
N GLY A 127 -16.02 -12.68 -4.20
CA GLY A 127 -16.61 -13.74 -3.37
C GLY A 127 -16.07 -13.74 -1.94
N ASP A 128 -16.31 -14.85 -1.23
CA ASP A 128 -16.00 -14.96 0.21
C ASP A 128 -14.59 -15.50 0.50
N ARG A 129 -13.80 -15.82 -0.54
CA ARG A 129 -12.51 -16.53 -0.39
C ARG A 129 -11.44 -15.99 -1.35
N PRO A 130 -10.15 -16.13 -1.01
CA PRO A 130 -9.06 -15.53 -1.81
C PRO A 130 -8.98 -16.05 -3.24
N TRP A 131 -9.46 -17.27 -3.47
CA TRP A 131 -9.49 -17.96 -4.75
C TRP A 131 -10.90 -18.09 -5.33
N SER A 132 -11.95 -17.63 -4.64
CA SER A 132 -13.24 -17.43 -5.30
C SER A 132 -13.16 -16.20 -6.21
N GLY A 133 -13.89 -16.18 -7.31
CA GLY A 133 -13.91 -15.04 -8.22
C GLY A 133 -12.72 -14.92 -9.17
N PRO A 134 -12.68 -13.85 -9.97
CA PRO A 134 -11.79 -13.72 -11.12
C PRO A 134 -10.31 -13.73 -10.72
N SER A 135 -9.45 -14.28 -11.57
CA SER A 135 -8.00 -14.24 -11.36
C SER A 135 -7.48 -12.78 -11.43
N PRO A 136 -6.30 -12.47 -10.83
CA PRO A 136 -5.69 -11.15 -10.95
C PRO A 136 -5.60 -10.63 -12.39
N ARG A 137 -5.34 -11.52 -13.37
CA ARG A 137 -5.32 -11.16 -14.79
C ARG A 137 -6.69 -10.72 -15.31
N ALA A 138 -7.75 -11.38 -14.87
CA ALA A 138 -9.11 -11.01 -15.26
C ALA A 138 -9.54 -9.67 -14.67
N TRP A 139 -8.97 -9.25 -13.53
CA TRP A 139 -9.20 -7.90 -12.99
C TRP A 139 -8.56 -6.83 -13.86
N ARG A 140 -7.32 -7.03 -14.32
CA ARG A 140 -6.65 -6.05 -15.21
C ARG A 140 -7.43 -5.72 -16.49
N GLY A 141 -8.26 -6.63 -16.99
CA GLY A 141 -9.11 -6.35 -18.15
C GLY A 141 -10.40 -5.57 -17.84
N ARG A 142 -10.66 -5.25 -16.57
CA ARG A 142 -11.87 -4.56 -16.09
C ARG A 142 -11.58 -3.16 -15.53
N VAL A 143 -10.31 -2.82 -15.37
CA VAL A 143 -9.79 -1.51 -14.95
C VAL A 143 -9.13 -0.83 -16.13
#